data_AF-A0A1Y4HQH7-F1
#
_entry.id   AF-A0A1Y4HQH7-F1
#
_cell.length_a   1.000
_cell.length_b   1.000
_cell.length_c   1.000
_cell.angle_alpha   90.00
_cell.angle_beta   90.00
_cell.angle_gamma   90.00
#
_symmetry.space_group_name_H-M   'P 1'
#
loop_
_entity.id
_entity.type
_entity.pdbx_description
1 polymer ?
#
loop_
_entity_poly.entity_id
_entity_poly.type
_entity_poly.pdbx_seq_one_letter_code
_entity_poly.pdbx_strand_id
1 'polypeptide(L)'
;MTRSAFYRLVIVLMLLGYAWLAWAYRHSDGDSLCLFCQFTGLPCPACGSTRALLALWQGNVGQALTLNPLGLVLALMLVGVPVWWVADVLCRRDTLYRCFLQIDALLHRRAVFLTFVFVIVANWIWNISKAL
;
A
#
# COMPACT_ATOMS: atom_id res chain seq x y z
N MET A 1 8.28 17.10 -10.16
CA MET A 1 7.57 16.19 -11.10
C MET A 1 6.40 16.94 -11.72
N THR A 2 6.18 16.86 -13.03
CA THR A 2 5.05 17.56 -13.70
C THR A 2 3.72 16.86 -13.42
N ARG A 3 2.60 17.60 -13.48
CA ARG A 3 1.24 17.07 -13.26
C ARG A 3 0.91 15.87 -14.15
N SER A 4 1.25 15.94 -15.44
CA SER A 4 0.96 14.86 -16.39
C SER A 4 1.81 13.63 -16.14
N ALA A 5 3.06 13.81 -15.70
CA ALA A 5 3.92 12.70 -15.28
C ALA A 5 3.39 12.01 -14.01
N PHE A 6 2.89 12.78 -13.04
CA PHE A 6 2.26 12.24 -11.83
C PHE A 6 1.09 11.31 -12.16
N TYR A 7 0.12 11.79 -12.96
CA TYR A 7 -1.05 10.96 -13.29
C TYR A 7 -0.68 9.71 -14.09
N ARG A 8 0.28 9.79 -15.02
CA ARG A 8 0.78 8.60 -15.73
C ARG A 8 1.40 7.60 -14.76
N LEU A 9 2.22 8.07 -13.83
CA LEU A 9 2.84 7.20 -12.82
C LEU A 9 1.77 6.53 -11.94
N VAL A 10 0.81 7.31 -11.42
CA VAL A 10 -0.28 6.78 -10.59
C VAL A 10 -1.05 5.69 -11.35
N ILE A 11 -1.48 5.96 -12.59
CA ILE A 11 -2.22 4.98 -13.41
C ILE A 11 -1.41 3.71 -13.62
N VAL A 12 -0.12 3.82 -13.98
CA VAL A 12 0.75 2.65 -14.17
C VAL A 12 0.86 1.84 -12.87
N LEU A 13 1.11 2.50 -11.73
CA LEU A 13 1.20 1.83 -10.43
C LEU A 13 -0.13 1.17 -10.03
N MET A 14 -1.26 1.81 -10.31
CA MET A 14 -2.59 1.24 -10.08
C MET A 14 -2.79 -0.03 -10.90
N LEU A 15 -2.51 0.02 -12.21
CA LEU A 15 -2.65 -1.12 -13.10
C LEU A 15 -1.74 -2.29 -12.68
N LEU A 16 -0.48 -2.01 -12.32
CA LEU A 16 0.44 -3.01 -11.80
C LEU A 16 -0.05 -3.60 -10.47
N GLY A 17 -0.55 -2.77 -9.56
CA GLY A 17 -1.10 -3.20 -8.28
C GLY A 17 -2.33 -4.11 -8.43
N TYR A 18 -3.27 -3.74 -9.31
CA TYR A 18 -4.44 -4.55 -9.61
C TYR A 18 -4.08 -5.86 -10.34
N ALA A 19 -3.15 -5.82 -11.30
CA ALA A 19 -2.67 -7.01 -11.98
C ALA A 19 -1.98 -7.98 -11.00
N TRP A 20 -1.14 -7.44 -10.11
CA TRP A 20 -0.51 -8.22 -9.04
C TRP A 20 -1.55 -8.84 -8.09
N LEU A 21 -2.54 -8.07 -7.67
CA LEU A 21 -3.60 -8.58 -6.79
C LEU A 21 -4.41 -9.69 -7.47
N ALA A 22 -4.76 -9.52 -8.75
CA ALA A 22 -5.46 -10.55 -9.51
C ALA A 22 -4.62 -11.82 -9.67
N TRP A 23 -3.31 -11.69 -9.92
CA TRP A 23 -2.40 -12.82 -9.99
C TRP A 23 -2.26 -13.51 -8.62
N ALA A 24 -2.07 -12.75 -7.54
CA ALA A 24 -1.92 -13.24 -6.19
C ALA A 24 -3.19 -13.93 -5.66
N TYR A 25 -4.37 -13.43 -6.02
CA TYR A 25 -5.64 -14.08 -5.71
C TYR A 25 -5.72 -15.46 -6.34
N ARG A 26 -5.29 -15.61 -7.59
CA ARG A 26 -5.31 -16.89 -8.31
C ARG A 26 -4.25 -17.89 -7.86
N HIS A 27 -3.16 -17.44 -7.25
CA HIS A 27 -2.04 -18.26 -6.76
C HIS A 27 -1.95 -18.24 -5.23
N SER A 28 -3.09 -18.08 -4.56
CA SER A 28 -3.16 -18.00 -3.09
C SER A 28 -3.15 -19.40 -2.45
N ASP A 29 -2.16 -20.23 -2.80
CA ASP A 29 -2.00 -21.60 -2.27
C ASP A 29 -1.30 -21.64 -0.88
N GLY A 30 -1.31 -20.52 -0.15
CA GLY A 30 -0.80 -20.44 1.23
C GLY A 30 0.66 -19.99 1.38
N ASP A 31 1.46 -20.03 0.31
CA ASP A 31 2.87 -19.64 0.36
C ASP A 31 3.10 -18.12 0.40
N SER A 32 4.19 -17.72 1.07
CA SER A 32 4.62 -16.33 1.13
C SER A 32 5.08 -15.87 -0.25
N LEU A 33 4.23 -15.12 -0.97
CA LEU A 33 4.52 -14.47 -2.27
C LEU A 33 5.61 -13.38 -2.19
N CYS A 34 6.27 -13.21 -1.03
CA CYS A 34 7.29 -12.21 -0.81
C CYS A 34 8.68 -12.76 -1.18
N LEU A 35 9.17 -12.38 -2.36
CA LEU A 35 10.53 -12.75 -2.82
C LEU A 35 11.62 -12.36 -1.82
N PHE A 36 11.49 -11.20 -1.18
CA PHE A 36 12.45 -10.76 -0.16
C PHE A 36 12.55 -11.76 1.00
N CYS A 37 11.40 -12.25 1.48
CA CYS A 37 11.36 -13.25 2.55
C CYS A 37 11.93 -14.59 2.09
N GLN A 38 11.66 -15.00 0.84
CA GLN A 38 12.21 -16.23 0.27
C GLN A 38 13.73 -16.20 0.13
N PHE A 39 14.31 -15.05 -0.24
CA PHE A 39 15.76 -14.91 -0.41
C PHE A 39 16.52 -14.64 0.89
N THR A 40 15.96 -13.84 1.79
CA THR A 40 16.68 -13.40 3.02
C THR A 40 16.30 -14.20 4.26
N GLY A 41 15.18 -14.91 4.24
CA GLY A 41 14.58 -15.54 5.42
C GLY A 41 13.98 -14.54 6.42
N LEU A 42 13.94 -13.24 6.09
CA LEU A 42 13.42 -12.19 6.97
C LEU A 42 12.18 -11.53 6.33
N PRO A 43 11.06 -11.36 7.07
CA PRO A 43 9.92 -10.64 6.56
C PRO A 43 10.25 -9.14 6.41
N CYS A 44 9.89 -8.52 5.30
CA CYS A 44 9.97 -7.07 5.13
C CYS A 44 8.77 -6.36 5.83
N PRO A 45 8.79 -5.03 6.06
CA PRO A 45 7.67 -4.32 6.67
C PRO A 45 6.34 -4.50 5.92
N ALA A 46 6.38 -4.75 4.61
CA ALA A 46 5.19 -5.01 3.80
C ALA A 46 4.81 -6.50 3.69
N CYS A 47 5.58 -7.42 4.29
CA CYS A 47 5.29 -8.86 4.23
C CYS A 47 3.90 -9.14 4.82
N GLY A 48 3.09 -9.94 4.13
CA GLY A 48 1.71 -10.21 4.53
C GLY A 48 0.67 -9.15 4.15
N SER A 49 1.04 -8.00 3.58
CA SER A 49 0.08 -6.97 3.13
C SER A 49 -0.89 -7.48 2.04
N THR A 50 -0.42 -8.30 1.10
CA THR A 50 -1.29 -8.96 0.11
C THR A 50 -2.28 -9.93 0.76
N ARG A 51 -1.83 -10.75 1.72
CA ARG A 51 -2.70 -11.66 2.48
C ARG A 51 -3.73 -10.88 3.30
N ALA A 52 -3.32 -9.77 3.92
CA ALA A 52 -4.21 -8.87 4.63
C ALA A 52 -5.26 -8.25 3.71
N LEU A 53 -4.87 -7.84 2.50
CA LEU A 53 -5.79 -7.31 1.49
C LEU A 53 -6.80 -8.37 1.02
N LEU A 54 -6.37 -9.63 0.85
CA LEU A 54 -7.26 -10.75 0.54
C LEU A 54 -8.23 -11.05 1.70
N ALA A 55 -7.75 -11.00 2.96
CA ALA A 55 -8.60 -11.15 4.13
C ALA A 55 -9.65 -10.01 4.22
N LEU A 56 -9.28 -8.77 3.88
CA LEU A 56 -10.25 -7.66 3.77
C LEU A 56 -11.27 -7.91 2.67
N TRP A 57 -10.85 -8.44 1.53
CA TRP A 57 -11.75 -8.80 0.43
C TRP A 57 -12.77 -9.87 0.85
N GLN A 58 -12.38 -10.78 1.73
CA GLN A 58 -13.25 -11.79 2.33
C GLN A 58 -14.09 -11.26 3.52
N GLY A 59 -13.98 -9.97 3.86
CA GLY A 59 -14.70 -9.34 4.97
C GLY A 59 -14.07 -9.54 6.34
N ASN A 60 -12.90 -10.19 6.44
CA ASN A 60 -12.23 -10.47 7.71
C ASN A 60 -11.22 -9.37 8.08
N VAL A 61 -11.74 -8.26 8.58
CA VAL A 61 -10.93 -7.10 9.01
C VAL A 61 -9.98 -7.45 10.17
N GLY A 62 -10.43 -8.27 11.11
CA GLY A 62 -9.62 -8.71 12.24
C GLY A 62 -8.36 -9.46 11.78
N GLN A 63 -8.54 -10.44 10.90
CA GLN A 63 -7.43 -11.19 10.30
C GLN A 63 -6.52 -10.30 9.44
N ALA A 64 -7.08 -9.31 8.72
CA ALA A 64 -6.26 -8.39 7.94
C ALA A 64 -5.31 -7.56 8.82
N LEU A 65 -5.82 -7.06 9.95
CA LEU A 65 -5.02 -6.28 10.89
C LEU A 65 -3.94 -7.14 11.57
N THR A 66 -4.26 -8.38 11.94
CA THR A 66 -3.25 -9.28 12.53
C THR A 66 -2.18 -9.69 11.52
N LEU A 67 -2.54 -9.85 10.25
CA LEU A 67 -1.58 -10.13 9.17
C LEU A 67 -0.65 -8.94 8.95
N ASN A 68 -1.18 -7.79 8.51
CA ASN A 68 -0.40 -6.56 8.36
C ASN A 68 -1.34 -5.34 8.23
N PRO A 69 -1.29 -4.35 9.14
CA PRO A 69 -2.10 -3.13 9.06
C PRO A 69 -1.89 -2.33 7.79
N LEU A 70 -0.70 -2.42 7.19
CA LEU A 70 -0.44 -1.80 5.89
C LEU A 70 -1.33 -2.35 4.79
N GLY A 71 -1.87 -3.57 4.93
CA GLY A 71 -2.88 -4.11 4.02
C GLY A 71 -4.17 -3.29 3.98
N LEU A 72 -4.59 -2.71 5.11
CA LEU A 72 -5.74 -1.81 5.16
C LEU A 72 -5.44 -0.49 4.46
N VAL A 73 -4.25 0.07 4.71
CA VAL A 73 -3.81 1.30 4.03
C VAL A 73 -3.74 1.07 2.52
N LEU A 74 -3.22 -0.07 2.10
CA LEU A 74 -3.15 -0.47 0.69
C LEU A 74 -4.55 -0.62 0.07
N ALA A 75 -5.50 -1.25 0.77
CA ALA A 75 -6.89 -1.36 0.33
C ALA A 75 -7.52 0.01 0.09
N LEU A 76 -7.36 0.92 1.06
CA LEU A 76 -7.88 2.29 0.97
C LEU A 76 -7.24 3.06 -0.18
N MET A 77 -5.94 2.88 -0.45
CA MET A 77 -5.28 3.52 -1.58
C MET A 77 -5.77 2.94 -2.92
N LEU A 78 -5.89 1.62 -3.03
CA LEU A 78 -6.35 0.96 -4.26
C LEU A 78 -7.76 1.41 -4.64
N VAL A 79 -8.66 1.63 -3.68
CA VAL A 79 -10.04 2.09 -3.97
C VAL A 79 -10.15 3.61 -4.01
N GLY A 80 -9.53 4.31 -3.06
CA GLY A 80 -9.67 5.76 -2.90
C GLY A 80 -8.98 6.57 -3.99
N VAL A 81 -7.78 6.17 -4.42
CA VAL A 81 -7.02 6.91 -5.45
C VAL A 81 -7.72 6.92 -6.82
N PRO A 82 -8.24 5.80 -7.38
CA PRO A 82 -8.98 5.83 -8.63
C PRO A 82 -10.27 6.61 -8.52
N VAL A 83 -11.02 6.46 -7.42
CA VAL A 83 -12.27 7.21 -7.21
C VAL A 83 -11.99 8.70 -7.18
N TRP A 84 -10.94 9.12 -6.45
CA TRP A 84 -10.53 10.53 -6.39
C TRP A 84 -10.03 11.03 -7.75
N TRP A 85 -9.23 10.24 -8.46
CA TRP A 85 -8.77 10.58 -9.80
C TRP A 85 -9.93 10.77 -10.78
N VAL A 86 -10.90 9.85 -10.80
CA VAL A 86 -12.10 9.95 -11.63
C VAL A 86 -12.90 11.21 -11.26
N ALA A 87 -13.08 11.49 -9.97
CA ALA A 87 -13.76 12.71 -9.52
C ALA A 87 -13.04 13.99 -9.98
N ASP A 88 -11.70 14.02 -9.91
CA ASP A 88 -10.89 15.14 -10.40
C ASP A 88 -11.05 15.33 -11.91
N VAL A 89 -11.05 14.25 -12.70
CA VAL A 89 -11.26 14.31 -14.16
C VAL A 89 -12.67 14.82 -14.49
N LEU A 90 -13.70 14.29 -13.83
CA LEU A 90 -15.10 14.68 -14.05
C LEU A 90 -15.36 16.13 -13.66
N CYS A 91 -14.82 16.57 -12.51
CA CYS A 91 -14.98 17.94 -12.02
C CYS A 91 -13.95 18.93 -12.59
N ARG A 92 -13.03 18.47 -13.45
CA ARG A 92 -11.88 19.24 -13.98
C ARG A 92 -11.02 19.91 -12.89
N ARG A 93 -10.79 19.18 -11.80
CA ARG A 93 -9.96 19.61 -10.67
C ARG A 93 -8.63 18.84 -10.63
N ASP A 94 -7.71 19.33 -9.81
CA ASP A 94 -6.38 18.75 -9.59
C ASP A 94 -6.12 18.48 -8.10
N THR A 95 -7.17 18.14 -7.35
CA THR A 95 -7.10 18.02 -5.89
C THR A 95 -6.22 16.85 -5.42
N LEU A 96 -6.20 15.73 -6.16
CA LEU A 96 -5.31 14.60 -5.88
C LEU A 96 -3.83 15.01 -6.03
N TYR A 97 -3.49 15.72 -7.11
CA TYR A 97 -2.13 16.22 -7.33
C TYR A 97 -1.71 17.25 -6.27
N ARG A 98 -2.62 18.16 -5.88
CA ARG A 98 -2.35 19.12 -4.79
C ARG A 98 -2.17 18.42 -3.44
N CYS A 99 -3.00 17.42 -3.14
CA CYS A 99 -2.85 16.60 -1.94
C CYS A 99 -1.49 15.89 -1.90
N PHE A 100 -1.06 15.33 -3.04
CA PHE A 100 0.27 14.75 -3.18
C PHE A 100 1.38 15.75 -2.85
N LEU A 101 1.32 16.98 -3.38
CA LEU A 101 2.31 18.03 -3.08
C LEU A 101 2.29 18.44 -1.60
N GLN A 102 1.11 18.47 -0.96
CA GLN A 102 0.99 18.76 0.47
C GLN A 102 1.57 17.65 1.34
N ILE A 103 1.29 16.39 1.01
CA ILE A 103 1.85 15.23 1.72
C ILE A 103 3.37 15.20 1.54
N ASP A 104 3.87 15.43 0.33
CA ASP A 104 5.31 15.51 0.05
C ASP A 104 5.99 16.59 0.91
N ALA A 105 5.44 17.81 0.93
CA ALA A 105 5.95 18.88 1.78
C ALA A 105 5.85 18.58 3.28
N LEU A 106 4.78 17.88 3.70
CA LEU A 106 4.60 17.47 5.09
C LEU A 106 5.63 16.41 5.50
N LEU A 107 5.89 15.43 4.63
CA LEU A 107 6.85 14.35 4.86
C LEU A 107 8.29 14.87 4.89
N HIS A 108 8.60 15.95 4.17
CA HIS A 108 9.90 16.63 4.28
C HIS A 108 10.14 17.30 5.65
N ARG A 109 9.10 17.47 6.49
CA ARG A 109 9.29 17.92 7.87
C ARG A 109 9.91 16.79 8.68
N ARG A 110 11.10 17.05 9.25
CA ARG A 110 11.88 16.06 10.02
C ARG A 110 11.06 15.27 11.04
N ALA A 111 10.22 15.94 11.82
CA ALA A 111 9.39 15.28 12.83
C ALA A 111 8.39 14.27 12.22
N VAL A 112 7.77 14.62 11.10
CA VAL A 112 6.83 13.74 10.38
C VAL A 112 7.57 12.57 9.75
N PHE A 113 8.71 12.84 9.10
CA PHE A 113 9.56 11.79 8.53
C PHE A 113 9.98 10.78 9.60
N LEU A 114 10.48 11.25 10.74
CA LEU A 114 10.88 10.38 11.86
C LEU A 114 9.71 9.57 12.41
N THR A 115 8.54 10.20 12.54
CA THR A 115 7.32 9.50 12.96
C THR A 115 6.93 8.41 11.97
N PHE A 116 6.96 8.72 10.66
CA PHE A 116 6.66 7.76 9.61
C PHE A 116 7.64 6.57 9.62
N VAL A 117 8.94 6.85 9.71
CA VAL A 117 9.97 5.80 9.81
C VAL A 117 9.77 4.96 11.06
N PHE A 118 9.48 5.58 12.21
CA PHE A 118 9.21 4.88 13.45
C PHE A 118 8.01 3.91 13.31
N VAL A 119 6.90 4.35 12.70
CA VAL A 119 5.74 3.49 12.46
C VAL A 119 6.09 2.30 11.55
N ILE A 120 6.86 2.53 10.49
CA ILE A 120 7.29 1.45 9.58
C ILE A 120 8.21 0.45 10.28
N VAL A 121 9.16 0.94 11.10
CA VAL A 121 10.07 0.08 11.88
C VAL A 121 9.31 -0.70 12.95
N ALA A 122 8.36 -0.07 13.64
CA ALA A 122 7.50 -0.75 14.61
C ALA A 122 6.68 -1.87 13.94
N ASN A 123 6.11 -1.60 12.75
CA ASN A 123 5.41 -2.63 11.97
C ASN A 123 6.36 -3.75 11.52
N TRP A 124 7.60 -3.42 11.18
CA TRP A 124 8.60 -4.41 10.79
C TRP A 124 8.99 -5.33 11.95
N ILE A 125 9.29 -4.77 13.12
CA ILE A 125 9.58 -5.53 14.35
C ILE A 125 8.40 -6.45 14.67
N TRP A 126 7.18 -5.93 14.55
CA TRP A 126 5.99 -6.74 14.79
C TRP A 126 5.86 -7.90 13.79
N ASN A 127 6.13 -7.68 12.51
CA ASN A 127 6.14 -8.77 11.52
C ASN A 127 7.23 -9.81 11.80
N ILE A 128 8.43 -9.40 12.21
CA ILE A 128 9.50 -10.32 12.62
C ILE A 128 9.04 -11.17 13.81
N SER A 129 8.40 -10.56 14.82
CA SER A 129 7.91 -11.28 16.01
C SER A 129 6.85 -12.33 15.69
N LYS A 130 6.11 -12.17 14.57
CA LYS A 130 5.10 -13.12 14.09
C LYS A 130 5.67 -14.22 13.20
N ALA A 131 6.97 -14.18 12.87
CA ALA A 131 7.66 -15.14 12.00
C ALA A 131 6.90 -15.43 10.68
N LEU A 132 6.40 -14.36 10.03
CA LEU A 132 5.56 -14.38 8.82
C LEU A 132 6.29 -14.70 7.51
#